data_AF-A0A151I065-F1
#
_entry.id   AF-A0A151I065-F1
#
_cell.length_a   1.000
_cell.length_b   1.000
_cell.length_c   1.000
_cell.angle_alpha   90.00
_cell.angle_beta   90.00
_cell.angle_gamma   90.00
#
_symmetry.space_group_name_H-M   'P 1'
#
loop_
_entity.id
_entity.type
_entity.pdbx_description
1 polymer ?
#
loop_
_entity_poly.entity_id
_entity_poly.type
_entity_poly.pdbx_seq_one_letter_code
_entity_poly.pdbx_strand_id
1 'polypeptide(L)'
;MKAEMRTEVIKLLDYSSKENKSNTIKPSHDIVFLNELVREYLDWMDVISECDLPKHCLDRKLLAQSLGVKDSGKSKNLPLLCGLVQTFTNLKNT
;
A
#
# COMPACT_ATOMS: atom_id res chain seq x y z
N MET A 1 -36.31 19.34 18.68
CA MET A 1 -35.60 18.29 19.44
C MET A 1 -34.86 17.26 18.57
N LYS A 2 -35.54 16.33 17.85
CA LYS A 2 -34.84 15.27 17.09
C LYS A 2 -34.01 15.78 15.90
N ALA A 3 -34.44 16.86 15.26
CA ALA A 3 -33.73 17.50 14.15
C ALA A 3 -32.47 18.24 14.64
N GLU A 4 -32.52 18.93 15.77
CA GLU A 4 -31.36 19.61 16.36
C GLU A 4 -30.28 18.63 16.79
N MET A 5 -30.66 17.50 17.42
CA MET A 5 -29.70 16.45 17.76
C MET A 5 -29.01 15.87 16.52
N ARG A 6 -29.74 15.70 15.42
CA ARG A 6 -29.15 15.24 14.14
C ARG A 6 -28.15 16.25 13.58
N THR A 7 -28.50 17.53 13.61
CA THR A 7 -27.61 18.61 13.15
C THR A 7 -26.35 18.70 14.01
N GLU A 8 -26.47 18.58 15.34
CA GLU A 8 -25.32 18.66 16.24
C GLU A 8 -24.40 17.44 16.12
N VAL A 9 -24.95 16.25 15.90
CA VAL A 9 -24.19 15.02 15.61
C VAL A 9 -23.42 15.15 14.28
N ILE A 10 -24.05 15.69 13.23
CA ILE A 10 -23.39 15.91 11.94
C ILE A 10 -22.23 16.90 12.07
N LYS A 11 -22.43 18.02 12.77
CA LYS A 11 -21.35 18.99 13.04
C LYS A 11 -20.17 18.32 13.75
N LEU A 12 -20.41 17.55 14.81
CA LEU A 12 -19.36 16.86 15.56
C LEU A 12 -18.58 15.86 14.70
N LEU A 13 -19.27 15.11 13.83
CA LEU A 13 -18.64 14.20 12.87
C LEU A 13 -17.82 14.94 11.79
N ASP A 14 -18.29 16.09 11.32
CA ASP A 14 -17.58 16.95 10.36
C ASP A 14 -16.31 17.58 10.96
N TYR A 15 -16.33 17.97 12.24
CA TYR A 15 -15.15 18.48 12.94
C TYR A 15 -14.11 17.38 13.15
N SER A 16 -14.52 16.19 13.58
CA SER A 16 -13.64 15.02 13.71
C SER A 16 -13.00 14.61 12.38
N SER A 17 -13.71 14.77 11.27
CA SER A 17 -13.22 14.45 9.93
C SER A 17 -12.25 15.48 9.34
N LYS A 18 -12.26 16.72 9.85
CA LYS A 18 -11.41 17.83 9.37
C LYS A 18 -10.06 17.90 10.09
N GLU A 19 -10.02 17.57 11.38
CA GLU A 19 -8.79 17.61 12.18
C GLU A 19 -7.80 16.49 11.80
N ASN A 20 -8.32 15.33 11.37
CA ASN A 20 -7.50 14.19 10.95
C ASN A 20 -6.86 14.32 9.54
N LYS A 21 -7.26 15.33 8.74
CA LYS A 21 -6.74 15.51 7.37
C LYS A 21 -5.56 16.48 7.29
N SER A 22 -5.30 17.26 8.36
CA SER A 22 -4.30 18.34 8.31
C SER A 22 -2.87 17.85 8.53
N ASN A 23 -2.65 16.65 9.07
CA ASN A 23 -1.33 16.14 9.43
C ASN A 23 -0.87 14.92 8.60
N THR A 24 -1.61 14.55 7.55
CA THR A 24 -1.15 13.49 6.65
C THR A 24 -0.03 14.04 5.77
N ILE A 25 1.19 13.91 6.27
CA ILE A 25 2.41 14.06 5.46
C ILE A 25 2.22 13.21 4.22
N LYS A 26 2.25 13.85 3.05
CA LYS A 26 2.17 13.11 1.79
C LYS A 26 3.35 12.14 1.77
N PRO A 27 3.11 10.82 1.67
CA PRO A 27 4.20 9.86 1.70
C PRO A 27 5.18 10.17 0.57
N SER A 28 6.48 10.07 0.86
CA SER A 28 7.50 10.23 -0.16
C SER A 28 7.33 9.16 -1.24
N HIS A 29 7.94 9.37 -2.40
CA HIS A 29 7.92 8.40 -3.48
C HIS A 29 8.39 7.02 -3.02
N ASP A 30 9.43 6.95 -2.19
CA ASP A 30 9.98 5.68 -1.67
C ASP A 30 9.00 4.95 -0.75
N ILE A 31 8.24 5.69 0.06
CA ILE A 31 7.20 5.10 0.93
C ILE A 31 6.04 4.58 0.10
N VAL A 32 5.59 5.34 -0.90
CA VAL A 32 4.56 4.88 -1.84
C VAL A 32 5.03 3.61 -2.54
N PHE A 33 6.26 3.61 -3.04
CA PHE A 33 6.85 2.50 -3.75
C PHE A 33 6.95 1.24 -2.86
N LEU A 34 7.40 1.38 -1.62
CA LEU A 34 7.44 0.28 -0.65
C LEU A 34 6.04 -0.28 -0.37
N ASN A 35 5.05 0.60 -0.20
CA ASN A 35 3.67 0.18 0.04
C ASN A 35 3.11 -0.62 -1.14
N GLU A 36 3.48 -0.30 -2.37
CA GLU A 36 3.08 -1.08 -3.55
C GLU A 36 3.76 -2.47 -3.58
N LEU A 37 5.04 -2.57 -3.19
CA LEU A 37 5.69 -3.88 -3.03
C LEU A 37 5.03 -4.74 -1.94
N VAL A 38 4.61 -4.12 -0.83
CA VAL A 38 3.90 -4.81 0.25
C VAL A 38 2.50 -5.22 -0.21
N ARG A 39 1.78 -4.35 -0.92
CA ARG A 39 0.47 -4.67 -1.50
C ARG A 39 0.55 -5.87 -2.44
N GLU A 40 1.54 -5.92 -3.33
CA GLU A 40 1.76 -7.10 -4.20
C GLU A 40 1.91 -8.38 -3.38
N TYR A 41 2.67 -8.33 -2.29
CA TYR A 41 2.86 -9.47 -1.40
C TYR A 41 1.56 -9.90 -0.72
N LEU A 42 0.77 -8.95 -0.23
CA LEU A 42 -0.52 -9.23 0.40
C LEU A 42 -1.56 -9.77 -0.60
N ASP A 43 -1.52 -9.32 -1.85
CA ASP A 43 -2.36 -9.82 -2.95
C ASP A 43 -2.01 -11.29 -3.24
N TRP A 44 -0.72 -11.58 -3.34
CA TRP A 44 -0.22 -12.95 -3.55
C TRP A 44 -0.58 -13.90 -2.39
N MET A 45 -0.62 -13.39 -1.16
CA MET A 45 -1.07 -14.13 0.02
C MET A 45 -2.59 -14.27 0.13
N ASP A 46 -3.37 -13.63 -0.75
CA ASP A 46 -4.84 -13.56 -0.72
C ASP A 46 -5.40 -12.99 0.61
N VAL A 47 -4.70 -12.02 1.21
CA VAL A 47 -5.11 -11.37 2.49
C VAL A 47 -5.56 -9.91 2.31
N ILE A 48 -5.55 -9.38 1.08
CA ILE A 48 -6.00 -8.00 0.82
C ILE A 48 -7.47 -7.79 1.21
N SER A 49 -8.32 -8.81 1.04
CA SER A 49 -9.74 -8.76 1.43
C SER A 49 -9.92 -8.46 2.92
N GLU A 50 -9.00 -8.92 3.76
CA GLU A 50 -9.03 -8.71 5.21
C GLU A 50 -8.46 -7.35 5.64
N CYS A 51 -7.77 -6.66 4.74
CA CYS A 51 -7.04 -5.43 5.06
C CYS A 51 -7.85 -4.14 4.80
N ASP A 52 -9.09 -4.25 4.31
CA ASP A 52 -9.92 -3.11 3.84
C ASP A 52 -9.14 -2.14 2.92
N LEU A 53 -8.17 -2.69 2.18
CA LEU A 53 -7.33 -1.94 1.25
C LEU A 53 -8.06 -1.83 -0.09
N PRO A 54 -8.04 -0.66 -0.76
CA PRO A 54 -8.55 -0.55 -2.11
C PRO A 54 -7.89 -1.59 -3.02
N LYS A 55 -8.69 -2.39 -3.73
CA LYS A 55 -8.24 -3.24 -4.84
C LYS A 55 -7.82 -2.37 -6.01
N HIS A 56 -6.66 -1.71 -5.90
CA HIS A 56 -6.06 -0.99 -7.01
C HIS A 56 -5.34 -2.00 -7.89
N CYS A 57 -5.51 -1.92 -9.22
CA CYS A 57 -4.70 -2.71 -10.15
C CYS A 57 -3.25 -2.26 -10.02
N LEU A 58 -2.44 -3.12 -9.42
CA LEU A 58 -1.02 -2.89 -9.18
C LEU A 58 -0.26 -3.22 -10.48
N ASP A 59 0.37 -2.22 -11.10
CA ASP A 59 1.15 -2.47 -12.32
C ASP A 59 2.54 -3.00 -11.96
N ARG A 60 2.61 -4.32 -11.83
CA ARG A 60 3.86 -5.05 -11.56
C ARG A 60 4.97 -4.71 -12.56
N LYS A 61 4.66 -4.40 -13.82
CA LYS A 61 5.70 -4.04 -14.81
C LYS A 61 6.35 -2.71 -14.45
N LEU A 62 5.55 -1.73 -14.02
CA LEU A 62 6.08 -0.44 -13.55
C LEU A 62 6.92 -0.62 -12.29
N LEU A 63 6.49 -1.46 -11.35
CA LEU A 63 7.30 -1.73 -10.15
C LEU A 63 8.64 -2.39 -10.48
N ALA A 64 8.63 -3.41 -11.36
CA ALA A 64 9.85 -4.07 -11.81
C ALA A 64 10.78 -3.07 -12.54
N GLN A 65 10.22 -2.20 -13.38
CA GLN A 65 10.98 -1.15 -14.05
C GLN A 65 11.59 -0.15 -13.05
N SER A 66 10.84 0.27 -12.03
CA SER A 66 11.34 1.15 -10.96
C SER A 66 12.46 0.49 -10.13
N LEU A 67 12.43 -0.83 -9.95
CA LEU A 67 13.52 -1.61 -9.35
C LEU A 67 14.73 -1.81 -10.29
N GLY A 68 14.61 -1.48 -11.57
CA GLY A 68 15.61 -1.83 -12.59
C GLY A 68 15.73 -3.34 -12.82
N VAL A 69 14.71 -4.13 -12.48
CA VAL A 69 14.71 -5.58 -12.68
C VAL A 69 13.84 -5.99 -13.87
N LYS A 70 14.27 -7.02 -14.57
CA LYS A 70 13.49 -7.62 -15.65
C LYS A 70 12.59 -8.70 -15.07
N ASP A 71 11.27 -8.54 -15.17
CA ASP A 71 10.33 -9.58 -14.75
C ASP A 71 10.48 -10.79 -15.68
N SER A 72 11.24 -11.78 -15.21
CA SER A 72 11.50 -13.02 -15.92
C SER A 72 10.34 -13.99 -15.67
N GLY A 73 10.08 -14.94 -16.58
CA GLY A 73 8.95 -15.87 -16.41
C GLY A 73 8.94 -16.65 -15.08
N LYS A 74 10.10 -16.81 -14.43
CA LYS A 74 10.24 -17.48 -13.12
C LYS A 74 9.89 -16.57 -11.93
N SER A 75 10.07 -15.25 -12.04
CA SER A 75 9.70 -14.32 -10.98
C SER A 75 8.19 -14.15 -10.87
N LYS A 76 7.42 -14.48 -11.91
CA LYS A 76 5.95 -14.32 -11.94
C LYS A 76 5.19 -15.08 -10.85
N ASN A 77 5.79 -16.11 -10.26
CA ASN A 77 5.14 -16.92 -9.23
C ASN A 77 5.33 -16.38 -7.81
N LEU A 78 6.18 -15.35 -7.63
CA LEU A 78 6.48 -14.76 -6.34
C LEU A 78 6.39 -13.22 -6.42
N PRO A 79 6.06 -12.53 -5.31
CA PRO A 79 6.14 -11.08 -5.22
C PRO A 79 7.57 -10.57 -5.45
N LEU A 80 7.70 -9.38 -6.05
CA LEU A 80 8.99 -8.71 -6.26
C LEU A 80 9.74 -8.49 -4.93
N LEU A 81 8.98 -8.25 -3.86
CA LEU A 81 9.53 -8.10 -2.50
C LEU A 81 10.35 -9.33 -2.06
N CYS A 82 9.91 -10.55 -2.40
CA CYS A 82 10.64 -11.79 -2.08
C CYS A 82 11.99 -11.85 -2.83
N GLY A 83 11.99 -11.47 -4.11
CA GLY A 83 13.22 -11.40 -4.91
C GLY A 83 14.21 -10.35 -4.37
N LEU A 84 13.69 -9.24 -3.85
CA LEU A 84 14.49 -8.19 -3.21
C LEU A 84 15.19 -8.74 -1.96
N VAL A 85 14.44 -9.37 -1.05
CA VAL A 85 14.98 -9.98 0.18
C VAL A 85 16.03 -11.03 -0.15
N GLN A 86 15.77 -11.90 -1.14
CA GLN A 86 16.73 -12.91 -1.57
C GLN A 86 18.03 -12.28 -2.09
N THR A 87 17.93 -11.23 -2.90
CA THR A 87 19.09 -10.51 -3.45
C THR A 87 19.96 -9.93 -2.33
N PHE A 88 19.35 -9.23 -1.37
CA PHE A 88 20.08 -8.65 -0.23
C PHE A 88 20.68 -9.72 0.70
N THR A 89 19.96 -10.83 0.90
CA THR A 89 20.46 -11.96 1.70
C THR A 89 21.70 -12.59 1.06
N ASN A 90 21.67 -12.78 -0.27
CA ASN A 90 22.80 -13.34 -1.01
C ASN A 90 24.00 -12.38 -1.03
N LEU A 91 23.76 -11.08 -1.18
CA LEU A 91 24.82 -10.06 -1.13
C LEU A 91 25.54 -10.05 0.21
N LYS A 92 24.81 -10.23 1.32
CA LYS A 92 25.41 -10.31 2.67
C LYS A 92 26.29 -11.55 2.86
N ASN A 93 25.99 -12.63 2.13
CA ASN A 93 26.70 -13.91 2.22
C ASN A 93 27.83 -14.03 1.18
N THR A 94 28.09 -12.97 0.41
CA THR A 94 29.19 -12.85 -0.56
C THR A 94 30.29 -11.96 0.01
#